data_AF-A0A2Z6NI22-F1
#
_entry.id   AF-A0A2Z6NI22-F1
#
_cell.length_a   1.000
_cell.length_b   1.000
_cell.length_c   1.000
_cell.angle_alpha   90.00
_cell.angle_beta   90.00
_cell.angle_gamma   90.00
#
_symmetry.space_group_name_H-M   'P 1'
#
loop_
_entity.id
_entity.type
_entity.pdbx_description
1 polymer ?
#
loop_
_entity_poly.entity_id
_entity_poly.type
_entity_poly.pdbx_seq_one_letter_code
_entity_poly.pdbx_strand_id
1 'polypeptide(L)'
;MSTVAEMSALGWGGGGEAWLWRRQLWAWEEEMVEECRALLADVVLQDNATDYWVWRPDPSGGYSVRGAYDLLTSRGDQGVAATTDLIWHKQVPLKVSVAAWRLLRNRLPTKDNLVRRHIIPQGAHLCVAGCGVPETA
;
A
#
# COMPACT_ATOMS: atom_id res chain seq x y z
N MET A 1 -15.22 31.27 -7.58
CA MET A 1 -15.00 29.86 -7.22
C MET A 1 -13.95 29.35 -8.19
N SER A 2 -12.70 29.24 -7.74
CA SER A 2 -11.64 28.60 -8.52
C SER A 2 -11.41 27.20 -7.98
N THR A 3 -11.25 26.22 -8.86
CA THR A 3 -10.89 24.85 -8.45
C THR A 3 -9.42 24.78 -8.05
N VAL A 4 -9.03 23.76 -7.27
CA VAL A 4 -7.61 23.57 -6.90
C VAL A 4 -6.74 23.34 -8.15
N ALA A 5 -7.28 22.72 -9.20
CA ALA A 5 -6.59 22.59 -10.49
C ALA A 5 -6.45 23.92 -11.23
N GLU A 6 -7.46 24.80 -11.19
CA GLU A 6 -7.35 26.15 -11.77
C GLU A 6 -6.30 27.00 -11.05
N MET A 7 -6.26 26.92 -9.71
CA MET A 7 -5.20 27.55 -8.92
C MET A 7 -3.81 26.99 -9.25
N SER A 8 -3.74 25.70 -9.58
CA SER A 8 -2.50 25.06 -10.01
C SER A 8 -2.07 25.49 -11.42
N ALA A 9 -3.02 25.66 -12.35
CA ALA A 9 -2.77 25.97 -13.75
C ALA A 9 -2.34 27.43 -14.00
N LEU A 10 -2.75 28.36 -13.13
CA LEU A 10 -2.45 29.80 -13.23
C LEU A 10 -0.99 30.17 -12.98
N GLY A 11 -0.11 29.18 -12.75
CA GLY A 11 1.29 29.42 -12.49
C GLY A 11 1.52 29.79 -11.03
N TRP A 12 2.63 29.29 -10.52
CA TRP A 12 2.99 29.41 -9.13
C TRP A 12 3.64 30.79 -8.97
N GLY A 13 2.79 31.82 -8.85
CA GLY A 13 3.10 33.22 -8.49
C GLY A 13 2.71 34.23 -9.60
N GLY A 14 1.86 35.24 -9.40
CA GLY A 14 1.27 35.80 -8.17
C GLY A 14 -0.21 36.20 -8.31
N GLY A 15 -0.89 36.26 -7.15
CA GLY A 15 -2.35 36.35 -6.99
C GLY A 15 -2.96 35.05 -6.43
N GLY A 16 -2.26 33.93 -6.65
CA GLY A 16 -2.28 32.71 -5.86
C GLY A 16 -0.85 32.42 -5.40
N GLU A 17 -0.65 32.21 -4.10
CA GLU A 17 0.67 32.03 -3.50
C GLU A 17 1.33 30.74 -4.01
N ALA A 18 2.35 30.93 -4.84
CA ALA A 18 3.21 29.90 -5.41
C ALA A 18 3.76 28.95 -4.34
N TRP A 19 3.55 27.63 -4.42
CA TRP A 19 4.33 26.76 -3.53
C TRP A 19 5.75 26.60 -4.06
N LEU A 20 6.68 27.38 -3.51
CA LEU A 20 8.07 27.24 -3.92
C LEU A 20 8.63 25.91 -3.41
N TRP A 21 8.89 24.97 -4.32
CA TRP A 21 9.61 23.75 -3.97
C TRP A 21 11.00 24.15 -3.47
N ARG A 22 11.41 23.59 -2.33
CA ARG A 22 12.73 23.89 -1.73
C ARG A 22 13.91 23.50 -2.64
N ARG A 23 13.68 22.58 -3.58
CA ARG A 23 14.62 22.16 -4.61
C ARG A 23 13.88 21.87 -5.91
N GLN A 24 14.62 21.78 -7.01
CA GLN A 24 14.10 21.26 -8.26
C GLN A 24 13.64 19.80 -8.08
N LEU A 25 12.45 19.51 -8.61
CA LEU A 25 11.90 18.16 -8.62
C LEU A 25 12.67 17.28 -9.59
N TRP A 26 12.78 16.01 -9.26
CA TRP A 26 13.21 15.00 -10.22
C TRP A 26 12.09 14.68 -11.21
N ALA A 27 12.44 14.13 -12.37
CA ALA A 27 11.45 13.82 -13.41
C ALA A 27 10.30 12.91 -12.92
N TRP A 28 10.58 11.95 -12.02
CA TRP A 28 9.54 11.11 -11.42
C TRP A 28 8.71 11.82 -10.34
N GLU A 29 9.25 12.88 -9.73
CA GLU A 29 8.49 13.73 -8.80
C GLU A 29 7.53 14.67 -9.56
N GLU A 30 7.94 15.13 -10.74
CA GLU A 30 7.05 15.89 -11.64
C GLU A 30 5.87 15.05 -12.10
N GLU A 31 6.08 13.78 -12.45
CA GLU A 31 5.01 12.83 -12.79
C GLU A 31 4.03 12.65 -11.62
N MET A 32 4.53 12.43 -10.40
CA MET A 32 3.68 12.33 -9.20
C MET A 32 2.89 13.63 -8.91
N VAL A 33 3.48 14.79 -9.19
CA VAL A 33 2.78 16.08 -9.02
C VAL A 33 1.65 16.20 -10.03
N GLU A 34 1.85 15.82 -11.29
CA GLU A 34 0.78 15.83 -12.30
C GLU A 34 -0.35 14.86 -11.94
N GLU A 35 -0.05 13.67 -11.42
CA GLU A 35 -1.08 12.76 -10.88
C GLU A 35 -1.86 13.41 -9.74
N CYS A 36 -1.17 14.06 -8.79
CA CYS A 36 -1.81 14.77 -7.70
C CYS A 36 -2.71 15.91 -8.19
N ARG A 37 -2.28 16.66 -9.22
CA ARG A 37 -3.10 17.73 -9.83
C ARG A 37 -4.37 17.17 -10.45
N ALA A 38 -4.27 16.04 -11.15
CA ALA A 38 -5.44 15.36 -11.71
C ALA A 38 -6.42 14.90 -10.62
N LEU A 39 -5.91 14.39 -9.49
CA LEU A 39 -6.73 13.99 -8.34
C LEU A 39 -7.43 15.15 -7.62
N LEU A 40 -6.94 16.38 -7.78
CA LEU A 40 -7.48 17.58 -7.15
C LEU A 40 -8.35 18.41 -8.10
N ALA A 41 -8.53 17.96 -9.34
CA ALA A 41 -9.22 18.74 -10.38
C ALA A 41 -10.72 18.95 -10.10
N ASP A 42 -11.33 18.01 -9.39
CA ASP A 42 -12.74 18.05 -8.98
C ASP A 42 -12.95 18.69 -7.59
N VAL A 43 -11.88 19.13 -6.93
CA VAL A 43 -11.95 19.74 -5.60
C VAL A 43 -12.22 21.24 -5.72
N VAL A 44 -13.35 21.67 -5.16
CA VAL A 44 -13.75 23.08 -5.06
C VAL A 44 -13.53 23.56 -3.64
N LEU A 45 -12.67 24.57 -3.46
CA LEU A 45 -12.45 25.20 -2.16
C LEU A 45 -13.61 26.14 -1.83
N GLN A 46 -14.00 26.19 -0.56
CA GLN A 46 -15.05 27.05 -0.05
C GLN A 46 -14.46 28.08 0.91
N ASP A 47 -14.44 29.35 0.51
CA ASP A 47 -13.80 30.44 1.27
C ASP A 47 -14.44 30.72 2.64
N ASN A 48 -15.70 30.28 2.84
CA ASN A 48 -16.48 30.51 4.07
C ASN A 48 -16.72 29.23 4.88
N ALA A 49 -16.00 28.13 4.60
CA ALA A 49 -16.10 26.90 5.35
C ALA A 49 -14.79 26.60 6.08
N THR A 50 -14.88 26.17 7.34
CA THR A 50 -13.72 25.69 8.08
C THR A 50 -13.45 24.22 7.74
N ASP A 51 -12.19 23.87 7.52
CA ASP A 51 -11.78 22.48 7.29
C ASP A 51 -12.15 21.57 8.46
N TYR A 52 -12.61 20.36 8.15
CA TYR A 52 -12.88 19.32 9.14
C TYR A 52 -12.50 17.93 8.62
N TRP A 53 -12.11 17.06 9.55
CA TRP A 53 -11.73 15.69 9.23
C TRP A 53 -12.97 14.83 8.98
N VAL A 54 -13.01 14.15 7.83
CA VAL A 54 -14.06 13.18 7.47
C VAL A 54 -13.51 11.77 7.54
N TRP A 55 -14.15 10.93 8.35
CA TRP A 55 -13.92 9.49 8.30
C TRP A 55 -14.74 8.89 7.16
N ARG A 56 -14.09 8.65 6.00
CA ARG A 56 -14.78 8.16 4.78
C ARG A 56 -15.68 6.92 4.99
N PRO A 57 -15.31 5.92 5.81
CA PRO A 57 -16.17 4.76 6.04
C PRO A 57 -17.47 5.08 6.79
N ASP A 58 -17.52 6.13 7.60
CA ASP A 58 -18.73 6.61 8.26
C ASP A 58 -18.70 8.15 8.37
N PRO A 59 -19.16 8.86 7.33
CA PRO A 59 -19.10 10.33 7.29
C PRO A 59 -19.99 11.00 8.34
N SER A 60 -21.03 10.32 8.83
CA SER A 60 -21.98 10.85 9.82
C SER A 60 -21.58 10.56 11.27
N GLY A 61 -21.08 9.35 11.53
CA GLY A 61 -20.66 8.91 12.87
C GLY A 61 -19.21 9.27 13.18
N GLY A 62 -18.43 9.64 12.16
CA GLY A 62 -17.04 10.03 12.30
C GLY A 62 -16.12 8.84 12.62
N TYR A 63 -14.90 9.15 13.04
CA TYR A 63 -13.94 8.13 13.39
C TYR A 63 -14.29 7.47 14.73
N SER A 64 -14.32 6.13 14.75
CA SER A 64 -14.31 5.36 15.99
C SER A 64 -13.28 4.25 15.91
N VAL A 65 -12.62 3.97 17.04
CA VAL A 65 -11.63 2.87 17.15
C VAL A 65 -12.28 1.54 16.79
N ARG A 66 -13.52 1.33 17.23
CA ARG A 66 -14.31 0.14 16.89
C ARG A 66 -14.55 0.02 15.38
N GLY A 67 -15.06 1.07 14.73
CA GLY A 67 -15.31 1.04 13.28
C GLY A 67 -14.04 0.85 12.46
N ALA A 68 -12.92 1.44 12.90
CA ALA A 68 -11.62 1.21 12.26
C ALA A 68 -11.15 -0.24 12.43
N TYR A 69 -11.29 -0.81 13.64
CA TYR A 69 -10.94 -2.21 13.91
C TYR A 69 -11.80 -3.18 13.11
N ASP A 70 -13.11 -2.94 13.04
CA ASP A 70 -14.05 -3.75 12.27
C ASP A 70 -13.73 -3.68 10.77
N LEU A 71 -13.38 -2.50 10.23
CA LEU A 71 -12.95 -2.36 8.83
C LEU A 71 -11.66 -3.13 8.53
N LEU A 72 -10.67 -3.05 9.42
CA LEU A 72 -9.40 -3.76 9.26
C LEU A 72 -9.56 -5.28 9.37
N THR A 73 -10.51 -5.74 10.19
CA THR A 73 -10.70 -7.17 10.48
C THR A 73 -11.71 -7.84 9.55
N SER A 74 -12.71 -7.11 9.04
CA SER A 74 -13.75 -7.64 8.14
C SER A 74 -13.23 -8.10 6.77
N ARG A 75 -12.13 -7.51 6.28
CA ARG A 75 -11.47 -7.97 5.04
C ARG A 75 -10.67 -9.27 5.20
N GLY A 76 -10.50 -9.77 6.43
CA GLY A 76 -9.57 -10.85 6.72
C GLY A 76 -10.09 -12.28 6.57
N ASP A 77 -11.41 -12.54 6.58
CA ASP A 77 -11.79 -13.78 7.30
C ASP A 77 -12.78 -14.75 6.64
N GLN A 78 -13.47 -14.43 5.55
CA GLN A 78 -14.48 -15.40 5.06
C GLN A 78 -13.88 -16.67 4.43
N GLY A 79 -12.68 -16.60 3.82
CA GLY A 79 -11.98 -17.79 3.30
C GLY A 79 -10.94 -18.39 4.26
N VAL A 80 -10.46 -17.59 5.23
CA VAL A 80 -9.34 -17.97 6.10
C VAL A 80 -9.85 -18.74 7.32
N ALA A 81 -10.98 -18.36 7.92
CA ALA A 81 -11.51 -19.02 9.12
C ALA A 81 -11.74 -20.54 8.93
N ALA A 82 -12.48 -20.95 7.89
CA ALA A 82 -12.75 -22.36 7.62
C ALA A 82 -11.47 -23.18 7.33
N THR A 83 -10.49 -22.56 6.66
CA THR A 83 -9.20 -23.20 6.38
C THR A 83 -8.34 -23.30 7.66
N THR A 84 -8.50 -22.36 8.58
CA THR A 84 -7.75 -22.30 9.85
C THR A 84 -8.16 -23.45 10.79
N ASP A 85 -9.46 -23.76 10.86
CA ASP A 85 -9.96 -24.89 11.67
C ASP A 85 -9.41 -26.25 11.19
N LEU A 86 -9.26 -26.43 9.88
CA LEU A 86 -8.67 -27.63 9.29
C LEU A 86 -7.16 -27.73 9.57
N ILE A 87 -6.43 -26.61 9.53
CA ILE A 87 -4.98 -26.58 9.77
C ILE A 87 -4.64 -26.94 11.22
N TRP A 88 -5.41 -26.43 12.18
CA TRP A 88 -5.14 -26.60 13.60
C TRP A 88 -5.90 -27.77 14.24
N HIS A 89 -6.47 -28.65 13.43
CA HIS A 89 -7.18 -29.84 13.91
C HIS A 89 -6.27 -30.75 14.75
N LYS A 90 -6.77 -31.29 15.86
CA LYS A 90 -5.99 -32.07 16.85
C LYS A 90 -5.29 -33.31 16.28
N GLN A 91 -5.79 -33.86 15.18
CA GLN A 91 -5.21 -35.03 14.51
C GLN A 91 -4.07 -34.67 13.55
N VAL A 92 -3.89 -33.38 13.22
CA VAL A 92 -2.82 -32.91 12.33
C VAL A 92 -1.57 -32.68 13.17
N PRO A 93 -0.42 -33.32 12.84
CA PRO A 93 0.83 -33.04 13.52
C PRO A 93 1.23 -31.57 13.37
N LEU A 94 1.71 -30.95 14.45
CA LEU A 94 2.04 -29.52 14.51
C LEU A 94 2.96 -29.04 13.36
N LYS A 95 3.92 -29.89 12.94
CA LYS A 95 4.80 -29.59 11.80
C LYS A 95 4.04 -29.35 10.50
N VAL A 96 2.95 -30.10 10.27
CA VAL A 96 2.10 -29.99 9.09
C VAL A 96 1.25 -28.73 9.19
N SER A 97 0.67 -28.46 10.36
CA SER A 97 -0.10 -27.24 10.60
C SER A 97 0.73 -25.98 10.36
N VAL A 98 1.95 -25.92 10.90
CA VAL A 98 2.88 -24.79 10.71
C VAL A 98 3.29 -24.66 9.24
N ALA A 99 3.53 -25.77 8.53
CA ALA A 99 3.84 -25.74 7.10
C ALA A 99 2.67 -25.21 6.26
N ALA A 100 1.46 -25.71 6.49
CA ALA A 100 0.24 -25.26 5.82
C ALA A 100 -0.08 -23.79 6.11
N TRP A 101 0.07 -23.35 7.35
CA TRP A 101 -0.10 -21.94 7.73
C TRP A 101 0.91 -21.02 7.03
N ARG A 102 2.17 -21.44 6.95
CA ARG A 102 3.21 -20.71 6.20
C ARG A 102 2.90 -20.68 4.70
N LEU A 103 2.37 -21.76 4.15
CA LEU A 103 1.95 -21.84 2.75
C LEU A 103 0.84 -20.83 2.44
N LEU A 104 -0.26 -20.85 3.21
CA LEU A 104 -1.41 -19.94 2.99
C LEU A 104 -1.06 -18.47 3.11
N ARG A 105 -0.08 -18.13 3.96
CA ARG A 105 0.40 -16.75 4.09
C ARG A 105 1.51 -16.37 3.10
N ASN A 106 1.83 -17.24 2.14
CA ASN A 106 2.94 -17.08 1.20
C ASN A 106 4.27 -16.73 1.93
N ARG A 107 4.58 -17.47 3.01
CA ARG A 107 5.79 -17.27 3.85
C ARG A 107 6.76 -18.44 3.80
N LEU A 108 6.56 -19.38 2.89
CA LEU A 108 7.55 -20.43 2.64
C LEU A 108 8.79 -19.83 1.96
N PRO A 109 10.00 -20.39 2.20
CA PRO A 109 11.25 -19.93 1.60
C PRO A 109 11.35 -20.36 0.12
N THR A 110 10.37 -19.98 -0.69
CA THR A 110 10.41 -20.11 -2.14
C THR A 110 11.35 -19.05 -2.72
N LYS A 111 11.94 -19.30 -3.90
CA LYS A 111 12.81 -18.32 -4.57
C LYS A 111 12.13 -16.96 -4.74
N ASP A 112 10.86 -16.97 -5.12
CA ASP A 112 10.04 -15.77 -5.24
C ASP A 112 9.96 -14.96 -3.93
N ASN A 113 9.68 -15.62 -2.80
CA ASN A 113 9.62 -14.96 -1.50
C ASN A 113 10.99 -14.47 -1.01
N LEU A 114 12.06 -15.18 -1.35
CA LEU A 114 13.42 -14.77 -1.01
C LEU A 114 13.87 -13.54 -1.82
N VAL A 115 13.52 -13.48 -3.11
CA VAL A 115 13.77 -12.30 -3.97
C VAL A 115 12.96 -11.10 -3.51
N ARG A 116 11.65 -11.27 -3.23
CA ARG A 116 10.78 -10.19 -2.74
C ARG A 116 11.28 -9.58 -1.42
N ARG A 117 12.01 -10.36 -0.62
CA ARG A 117 12.62 -9.91 0.66
C ARG A 117 14.08 -9.49 0.52
N HIS A 118 14.62 -9.43 -0.70
CA HIS A 118 16.01 -9.08 -0.98
C HIS A 118 17.05 -9.98 -0.28
N ILE A 119 16.69 -11.23 0.02
CA ILE A 119 17.63 -12.22 0.58
C ILE A 119 18.53 -12.80 -0.51
N ILE A 120 17.99 -12.96 -1.73
CA ILE A 120 18.75 -13.40 -2.91
C ILE A 120 18.61 -12.38 -4.05
N PRO A 121 19.60 -12.30 -4.98
CA PRO A 121 19.58 -11.34 -6.08
C PRO A 121 18.37 -11.54 -7.00
N GLN A 122 17.88 -10.46 -7.61
CA GLN A 122 16.73 -10.51 -8.53
C GLN A 122 16.96 -11.46 -9.72
N GLY A 123 18.20 -11.56 -10.23
CA GLY A 123 18.57 -12.49 -11.30
C GLY A 123 18.53 -13.98 -10.91
N ALA A 124 18.43 -14.30 -9.61
CA ALA A 124 18.35 -15.68 -9.13
C ALA A 124 16.92 -16.27 -9.18
N HIS A 125 15.91 -15.47 -9.52
CA HIS A 125 14.49 -15.88 -9.57
C HIS A 125 14.25 -17.02 -10.59
N LEU A 126 14.95 -16.98 -11.72
CA LEU A 126 14.80 -17.91 -12.85
C LEU A 126 15.82 -19.06 -12.87
N CYS A 127 16.91 -18.96 -12.13
CA CYS A 127 17.97 -19.97 -12.18
C CYS A 127 17.59 -21.19 -11.35
N VAL A 128 17.22 -22.31 -11.99
CA VAL A 128 16.83 -23.56 -11.31
C VAL A 128 17.98 -24.13 -10.46
N ALA A 129 19.23 -24.02 -10.91
CA ALA A 129 20.40 -24.68 -10.31
C ALA A 129 21.49 -23.73 -9.76
N GLY A 130 21.14 -22.49 -9.41
CA GLY A 130 22.12 -21.47 -9.06
C GLY A 130 22.88 -20.99 -10.30
N CYS A 131 23.12 -19.69 -10.41
CA CYS A 131 24.02 -19.18 -11.43
C CYS A 131 25.37 -19.86 -11.16
N GLY A 132 25.89 -20.65 -12.12
CA GLY A 132 27.00 -21.59 -11.96
C GLY A 132 28.36 -20.96 -11.66
N VAL A 133 28.46 -20.17 -10.59
CA VAL A 133 29.73 -19.73 -10.04
C VAL A 133 30.28 -20.92 -9.23
N PRO A 134 31.47 -21.44 -9.57
CA PRO A 134 32.08 -22.49 -8.77
C PRO A 134 32.35 -21.96 -7.35
N GLU A 135 31.90 -22.69 -6.34
CA GLU A 135 32.42 -22.53 -4.98
C GLU A 135 33.93 -22.79 -5.05
N THR A 136 34.71 -21.74 -4.87
CA THR A 136 36.16 -21.82 -4.73
C THR A 136 36.48 -21.75 -3.24
N ALA A 137 37.28 -22.71 -2.78
CA ALA A 137 37.82 -22.76 -1.42
C ALA A 137 38.83 -21.64 -1.17
#